data_AF-A0A1H8Y3K7-F1
#
_entry.id   AF-A0A1H8Y3K7-F1
#
_cell.length_a   1.000
_cell.length_b   1.000
_cell.length_c   1.000
_cell.angle_alpha   90.00
_cell.angle_beta   90.00
_cell.angle_gamma   90.00
#
_symmetry.space_group_name_H-M   'P 1'
#
loop_
_entity.id
_entity.type
_entity.pdbx_description
1 polymer ?
#
loop_
_entity_poly.entity_id
_entity_poly.type
_entity_poly.pdbx_seq_one_letter_code
_entity_poly.pdbx_strand_id
1 'polypeptide(L)'
;MNEPVDQEAARLRGELVGRQDGATLLYQAWVARRITRDGLRDLLPDAWTRADPSPEMVIGATSWVEMFREAGRLLLPTNYPALPDMLTIYRGAIHHRRRGMAWTTDCHKAAQFRRRREQTERTPAFLFRAEVALEAVLAAFNTRGEREIVVDPSFLKRIDRLD
;
A
#
# COMPACT_ATOMS: atom_id res chain seq x y z
N MET A 1 -14.52 -18.77 -20.03
CA MET A 1 -13.99 -19.88 -19.21
C MET A 1 -12.49 -19.62 -19.09
N ASN A 2 -12.04 -19.04 -17.98
CA ASN A 2 -10.65 -18.61 -17.73
C ASN A 2 -9.90 -19.59 -16.81
N GLU A 3 -10.30 -20.85 -16.83
CA GLU A 3 -9.86 -21.91 -15.92
C GLU A 3 -8.34 -21.96 -15.65
N PRO A 4 -7.42 -21.85 -16.64
CA PRO A 4 -5.98 -21.83 -16.36
C PRO A 4 -5.51 -20.55 -15.63
N VAL A 5 -6.15 -19.40 -15.87
CA VAL A 5 -5.83 -18.12 -15.23
C VAL A 5 -6.33 -18.09 -13.77
N ASP A 6 -7.48 -18.71 -13.52
CA ASP A 6 -8.04 -18.83 -12.17
C ASP A 6 -7.23 -19.83 -11.31
N GLN A 7 -6.73 -20.92 -11.92
CA GLN A 7 -5.79 -21.85 -11.28
C GLN A 7 -4.46 -21.18 -10.91
N GLU A 8 -3.95 -20.28 -11.76
CA GLU A 8 -2.73 -19.55 -11.46
C GLU A 8 -2.90 -18.60 -10.28
N ALA A 9 -4.03 -17.89 -10.18
CA ALA A 9 -4.30 -17.04 -9.03
C ALA A 9 -4.36 -17.85 -7.71
N ALA A 10 -4.98 -19.03 -7.74
CA ALA A 10 -5.02 -19.94 -6.60
C ALA A 10 -3.63 -20.46 -6.22
N ARG A 11 -2.81 -20.82 -7.21
CA ARG A 11 -1.42 -21.24 -7.01
C ARG A 11 -0.59 -20.11 -6.39
N LEU A 12 -0.62 -18.92 -6.98
CA LEU A 12 0.09 -17.75 -6.47
C LEU A 12 -0.34 -17.43 -5.04
N ARG A 13 -1.63 -17.55 -4.70
CA ARG A 13 -2.09 -17.37 -3.32
C ARG A 13 -1.32 -18.26 -2.34
N GLY A 14 -1.12 -19.54 -2.68
CA GLY A 14 -0.32 -20.46 -1.87
C GLY A 14 1.16 -20.06 -1.80
N GLU A 15 1.73 -19.57 -2.91
CA GLU A 15 3.13 -19.14 -2.98
C GLU A 15 3.39 -17.81 -2.24
N LEU A 16 2.42 -16.88 -2.19
CA LEU A 16 2.54 -15.61 -1.47
C LEU A 16 2.60 -15.80 0.06
N VAL A 17 2.17 -16.95 0.58
CA VAL A 17 2.20 -17.23 2.01
C VAL A 17 3.65 -17.47 2.46
N GLY A 18 4.22 -16.46 3.13
CA GLY A 18 5.49 -16.60 3.85
C GLY A 18 6.75 -16.35 3.02
N ARG A 19 6.63 -15.86 1.78
CA ARG A 19 7.78 -15.51 0.94
C ARG A 19 8.00 -13.99 0.87
N GLN A 20 9.27 -13.57 0.90
CA GLN A 20 9.67 -12.17 0.74
C GLN A 20 9.54 -11.68 -0.72
N ASP A 21 9.53 -12.58 -1.71
CA ASP A 21 9.46 -12.26 -3.15
C ASP A 21 8.02 -12.16 -3.71
N GLY A 22 7.01 -12.22 -2.84
CA GLY A 22 5.61 -12.30 -3.27
C GLY A 22 5.15 -11.13 -4.13
N ALA A 23 5.60 -9.91 -3.84
CA ALA A 23 5.31 -8.73 -4.67
C ALA A 23 5.88 -8.86 -6.10
N THR A 24 7.09 -9.41 -6.23
CA THR A 24 7.73 -9.66 -7.53
C THR A 24 6.98 -10.71 -8.33
N LEU A 25 6.59 -11.82 -7.68
CA LEU A 25 5.83 -12.90 -8.34
C LEU A 25 4.48 -12.40 -8.84
N LEU A 26 3.75 -11.66 -7.99
CA LEU A 26 2.47 -11.06 -8.38
C LEU A 26 2.63 -10.10 -9.56
N TYR A 27 3.63 -9.21 -9.50
CA TYR A 27 3.92 -8.27 -10.59
C TYR A 27 4.24 -9.00 -11.91
N GLN A 28 5.09 -10.02 -11.88
CA GLN A 28 5.44 -10.82 -13.06
C GLN A 28 4.24 -11.56 -13.65
N ALA A 29 3.35 -12.11 -12.81
CA ALA A 29 2.14 -12.76 -13.27
C ALA A 29 1.15 -11.78 -13.89
N TRP A 30 1.02 -10.59 -13.29
CA TRP A 30 0.18 -9.51 -13.80
C TRP A 30 0.65 -8.99 -15.17
N VAL A 31 1.93 -8.63 -15.30
CA VAL A 31 2.51 -8.16 -16.57
C VAL A 31 2.38 -9.21 -17.67
N ALA A 32 2.56 -10.49 -17.33
CA ALA A 32 2.40 -11.61 -18.26
C ALA A 32 0.92 -11.95 -18.55
N ARG A 33 -0.05 -11.22 -18.00
CA ARG A 33 -1.50 -11.48 -18.11
C ARG A 33 -1.90 -12.91 -17.72
N ARG A 34 -1.16 -13.50 -16.77
CA ARG A 34 -1.42 -14.84 -16.21
C ARG A 34 -2.44 -14.84 -15.06
N ILE A 35 -2.86 -13.66 -14.60
CA ILE A 35 -3.94 -13.49 -13.62
C ILE A 35 -5.01 -12.54 -14.16
N THR A 36 -6.25 -12.77 -13.76
CA THR A 36 -7.36 -11.85 -14.05
C THR A 36 -7.27 -10.60 -13.18
N ARG A 37 -8.09 -9.59 -13.52
CA ARG A 37 -8.28 -8.42 -12.66
C ARG A 37 -8.77 -8.82 -11.26
N ASP A 38 -9.68 -9.78 -11.16
CA ASP A 38 -10.20 -10.24 -9.87
C ASP A 38 -9.11 -10.99 -9.08
N GLY A 39 -8.33 -11.84 -9.75
CA GLY A 39 -7.14 -12.46 -9.15
C GLY A 39 -6.12 -11.43 -8.66
N LEU A 40 -5.89 -10.36 -9.42
CA LEU A 40 -5.05 -9.25 -8.98
C LEU A 40 -5.64 -8.58 -7.73
N ARG A 41 -6.91 -8.19 -7.74
CA ARG A 41 -7.62 -7.56 -6.60
C ARG A 41 -7.51 -8.40 -5.33
N ASP A 42 -7.57 -9.72 -5.48
CA ASP A 42 -7.54 -10.69 -4.41
C ASP A 42 -6.15 -10.90 -3.78
N LEU A 43 -5.09 -10.84 -4.59
CA LEU A 43 -3.72 -11.13 -4.16
C LEU A 43 -2.95 -9.88 -3.72
N LEU A 44 -3.33 -8.72 -4.27
CA LEU A 44 -2.62 -7.45 -4.08
C LEU A 44 -2.50 -7.02 -2.60
N PRO A 45 -3.53 -7.10 -1.74
CA PRO A 45 -3.43 -6.73 -0.33
C PRO A 45 -2.37 -7.52 0.44
N ASP A 46 -2.32 -8.83 0.23
CA ASP A 46 -1.32 -9.70 0.87
C ASP A 46 0.09 -9.40 0.36
N ALA A 47 0.26 -9.25 -0.96
CA ALA A 47 1.55 -8.92 -1.56
C ALA A 47 2.07 -7.55 -1.09
N TRP A 48 1.19 -6.55 -0.96
CA TRP A 48 1.52 -5.23 -0.43
C TRP A 48 1.97 -5.32 1.03
N THR A 49 1.13 -5.88 1.89
CA THR A 49 1.33 -5.87 3.35
C THR A 49 2.58 -6.66 3.76
N ARG A 50 2.93 -7.70 3.00
CA ARG A 50 4.05 -8.60 3.32
C ARG A 50 5.35 -8.22 2.62
N ALA A 51 5.36 -7.20 1.76
CA ALA A 51 6.55 -6.82 1.03
C ALA A 51 7.65 -6.31 1.98
N ASP A 52 8.81 -6.94 1.90
CA ASP A 52 9.99 -6.67 2.73
C ASP A 52 11.20 -6.47 1.80
N PRO A 53 12.03 -5.43 1.97
CA PRO A 53 12.09 -4.49 3.10
C PRO A 53 11.00 -3.39 3.11
N SER A 54 10.38 -3.11 1.96
CA SER A 54 9.14 -2.31 1.85
C SER A 54 8.58 -2.42 0.43
N PRO A 55 7.26 -2.26 0.22
CA PRO A 55 6.64 -2.40 -1.10
C PRO A 55 7.35 -1.62 -2.20
N GLU A 56 7.62 -0.32 -1.99
CA GLU A 56 8.23 0.55 -3.00
C GLU A 56 9.69 0.18 -3.32
N MET A 57 10.38 -0.55 -2.44
CA MET A 57 11.73 -1.04 -2.68
C MET A 57 11.77 -2.35 -3.47
N VAL A 58 10.68 -3.13 -3.46
CA VAL A 58 10.65 -4.44 -4.13
C VAL A 58 10.38 -4.29 -5.63
N ILE A 59 9.32 -3.57 -6.01
CA ILE A 59 8.92 -3.41 -7.43
C ILE A 59 8.78 -1.94 -7.87
N GLY A 60 9.05 -0.98 -6.99
CA GLY A 60 8.90 0.45 -7.30
C GLY A 60 7.48 0.97 -7.12
N ALA A 61 7.36 2.27 -6.79
CA ALA A 61 6.07 2.92 -6.58
C ALA A 61 5.18 2.93 -7.84
N THR A 62 5.77 3.16 -9.02
CA THR A 62 5.03 3.18 -10.30
C THR A 62 4.30 1.87 -10.56
N SER A 63 4.99 0.73 -10.40
CA SER A 63 4.41 -0.60 -10.60
C SER A 63 3.24 -0.85 -9.65
N TRP A 64 3.38 -0.45 -8.38
CA TRP A 64 2.27 -0.54 -7.42
C TRP A 64 1.09 0.34 -7.81
N VAL A 65 1.32 1.60 -8.20
CA VAL A 65 0.27 2.51 -8.65
C VAL A 65 -0.51 1.89 -9.81
N GLU A 66 0.18 1.34 -10.81
CA GLU A 66 -0.45 0.69 -11.96
C GLU A 66 -1.28 -0.53 -11.54
N MET A 67 -0.73 -1.41 -10.71
CA MET A 67 -1.45 -2.59 -10.21
C MET A 67 -2.70 -2.20 -9.40
N PHE A 68 -2.61 -1.23 -8.49
CA PHE A 68 -3.76 -0.75 -7.72
C PHE A 68 -4.82 -0.11 -8.60
N ARG A 69 -4.42 0.65 -9.63
CA ARG A 69 -5.37 1.26 -10.57
C ARG A 69 -6.07 0.21 -11.43
N GLU A 70 -5.35 -0.79 -11.93
CA GLU A 70 -5.94 -1.92 -12.68
C GLU A 70 -6.91 -2.71 -11.80
N ALA A 71 -6.48 -3.04 -10.58
CA ALA A 71 -7.34 -3.66 -9.58
C ALA A 71 -8.58 -2.79 -9.33
N GLY A 72 -8.43 -1.47 -9.35
CA GLY A 72 -9.41 -0.52 -8.87
C GLY A 72 -9.32 -0.41 -7.35
N ARG A 73 -9.76 0.74 -6.80
CA ARG A 73 -9.66 1.06 -5.38
C ARG A 73 -10.06 -0.11 -4.47
N LEU A 74 -9.22 -0.42 -3.49
CA LEU A 74 -9.43 -1.52 -2.54
C LEU A 74 -9.76 -0.96 -1.15
N LEU A 75 -10.93 -1.28 -0.62
CA LEU A 75 -11.32 -0.91 0.75
C LEU A 75 -11.53 -2.21 1.54
N LEU A 76 -10.63 -2.51 2.49
CA LEU A 76 -10.62 -3.78 3.22
C LEU A 76 -10.59 -3.58 4.74
N PRO A 77 -11.42 -4.31 5.51
CA PRO A 77 -12.37 -5.35 5.07
C PRO A 77 -13.55 -4.79 4.24
N THR A 78 -14.37 -5.63 3.62
CA THR A 78 -15.45 -5.21 2.70
C THR A 78 -16.45 -4.22 3.32
N ASN A 79 -16.57 -4.19 4.64
CA ASN A 79 -17.37 -3.22 5.40
C ASN A 79 -16.58 -1.97 5.83
N TYR A 80 -15.47 -1.65 5.15
CA TYR A 80 -14.71 -0.43 5.41
C TYR A 80 -15.61 0.80 5.20
N PRO A 81 -15.62 1.78 6.11
CA PRO A 81 -16.44 2.97 5.98
C PRO A 81 -16.19 3.74 4.69
N ALA A 82 -17.21 4.38 4.13
CA ALA A 82 -17.01 5.28 3.01
C ALA A 82 -15.97 6.36 3.36
N LEU A 83 -15.03 6.57 2.44
CA LEU A 83 -14.04 7.64 2.59
C LEU A 83 -14.64 8.96 2.12
N PRO A 84 -14.33 10.09 2.79
CA PRO A 84 -14.74 11.40 2.32
C PRO A 84 -14.00 11.79 1.03
N ASP A 85 -14.52 12.79 0.32
CA ASP A 85 -13.89 13.32 -0.91
C ASP A 85 -12.49 13.90 -0.66
N MET A 86 -12.24 14.37 0.56
CA MET A 86 -10.95 14.92 1.00
C MET A 86 -10.54 14.27 2.31
N LEU A 87 -9.31 13.77 2.37
CA LEU A 87 -8.74 13.10 3.53
C LEU A 87 -7.54 13.88 4.07
N THR A 88 -7.48 14.04 5.39
CA THR A 88 -6.22 14.34 6.07
C THR A 88 -5.53 13.03 6.44
N ILE A 89 -4.28 12.88 6.02
CA ILE A 89 -3.47 11.68 6.24
C ILE A 89 -2.15 12.03 6.91
N TYR A 90 -1.61 11.08 7.67
CA TYR A 90 -0.39 11.21 8.46
C TYR A 90 0.59 10.07 8.17
N ARG A 91 1.89 10.37 8.25
CA ARG A 91 2.97 9.39 8.06
C ARG A 91 4.14 9.69 8.98
N GLY A 92 4.59 8.67 9.71
CA GLY A 92 5.88 8.70 10.40
C GLY A 92 6.96 8.17 9.49
N ALA A 93 7.90 9.02 9.08
CA ALA A 93 8.96 8.63 8.16
C ALA A 93 10.22 9.49 8.33
N ILE A 94 11.35 8.98 7.85
CA ILE A 94 12.55 9.79 7.65
C ILE A 94 12.32 10.77 6.49
N HIS A 95 13.02 11.91 6.50
CA HIS A 95 12.70 13.05 5.64
C HIS A 95 12.66 12.71 4.13
N HIS A 96 13.59 11.90 3.64
CA HIS A 96 13.65 11.54 2.22
C HIS A 96 12.55 10.54 1.80
N ARG A 97 11.91 9.83 2.76
CA ARG A 97 10.77 8.91 2.51
C ARG A 97 9.41 9.51 2.84
N ARG A 98 9.33 10.84 3.02
CA ARG A 98 8.07 11.55 3.32
C ARG A 98 7.01 11.39 2.23
N ARG A 99 7.42 11.16 0.97
CA ARG A 99 6.52 10.96 -0.18
C ARG A 99 6.15 9.50 -0.45
N GLY A 100 6.41 8.58 0.49
CA GLY A 100 6.03 7.18 0.33
C GLY A 100 4.51 6.99 0.24
N MET A 101 4.08 5.77 -0.13
CA MET A 101 2.69 5.47 -0.47
C MET A 101 1.82 5.15 0.74
N ALA A 102 2.39 4.58 1.82
CA ALA A 102 1.64 4.17 3.01
C ALA A 102 1.44 5.31 4.02
N TRP A 103 0.20 5.71 4.25
CA TRP A 103 -0.20 6.72 5.23
C TRP A 103 -1.24 6.14 6.19
N THR A 104 -1.69 6.93 7.17
CA THR A 104 -2.81 6.57 8.03
C THR A 104 -3.67 7.78 8.32
N THR A 105 -4.96 7.58 8.60
CA THR A 105 -5.84 8.66 9.09
C THR A 105 -5.67 8.93 10.58
N ASP A 106 -4.86 8.13 11.29
CA ASP A 106 -4.61 8.22 12.72
C ASP A 106 -3.23 8.84 13.00
N CYS A 107 -3.21 10.08 13.49
CA CYS A 107 -1.99 10.80 13.80
C CYS A 107 -1.16 10.14 14.91
N HIS A 108 -1.80 9.49 15.88
CA HIS A 108 -1.11 8.79 16.97
C HIS A 108 -0.37 7.57 16.43
N LYS A 109 -0.98 6.81 15.52
CA LYS A 109 -0.31 5.69 14.84
C LYS A 109 0.86 6.15 13.99
N ALA A 110 0.72 7.24 13.26
CA ALA A 110 1.82 7.83 12.52
C ALA A 110 3.00 8.20 13.45
N ALA A 111 2.73 8.73 14.65
CA ALA A 111 3.77 8.99 15.64
C ALA A 111 4.44 7.72 16.19
N GLN A 112 3.71 6.61 16.34
CA GLN A 112 4.29 5.31 16.70
C GLN A 112 5.21 4.78 15.58
N PHE A 113 4.79 4.89 14.31
CA PHE A 113 5.62 4.53 13.17
C PHE A 113 6.88 5.38 13.07
N ARG A 114 6.79 6.68 13.36
CA ARG A 114 7.95 7.58 13.45
C ARG A 114 8.98 7.03 14.44
N ARG A 115 8.57 6.77 15.69
CA ARG A 115 9.46 6.25 16.74
C ARG A 115 10.10 4.92 16.34
N ARG A 116 9.33 4.01 15.72
CA ARG A 116 9.86 2.73 15.23
C ARG A 116 10.93 2.93 14.15
N ARG A 117 10.69 3.85 13.19
CA ARG A 117 11.66 4.16 12.12
C ARG A 117 12.95 4.74 12.68
N GLU A 118 12.88 5.64 13.65
CA GLU A 118 14.07 6.19 14.32
C GLU A 118 14.94 5.10 14.93
N GLN A 119 14.31 4.13 15.60
CA GLN A 119 15.01 3.01 16.22
C GLN A 119 15.63 2.07 15.19
N THR A 120 14.89 1.72 14.14
CA THR A 120 15.37 0.77 13.12
C THR A 120 16.42 1.37 12.19
N GLU A 121 16.22 2.61 11.74
CA GLU A 121 17.10 3.24 10.74
C GLU A 121 18.22 4.08 11.38
N ARG A 122 18.21 4.24 12.71
CA ARG A 122 19.19 5.03 13.48
C ARG A 122 19.39 6.44 12.91
N THR A 123 18.30 7.05 12.44
CA THR A 123 18.27 8.38 11.83
C THR A 123 16.99 9.11 12.25
N PRO A 124 16.98 10.45 12.35
CA PRO A 124 15.78 11.20 12.72
C PRO A 124 14.60 10.92 11.78
N ALA A 125 13.44 10.65 12.36
CA ALA A 125 12.18 10.54 11.63
C ALA A 125 11.22 11.61 12.14
N PHE A 126 10.29 11.99 11.27
CA PHE A 126 9.40 13.11 11.50
C PHE A 126 7.95 12.69 11.29
N LEU A 127 7.06 13.45 11.90
CA LEU A 127 5.63 13.31 11.64
C LEU A 127 5.23 14.24 10.49
N PHE A 128 4.66 13.65 9.45
CA PHE A 128 4.16 14.37 8.28
C PHE A 128 2.64 14.34 8.21
N ARG A 129 2.06 15.41 7.66
CA ARG A 129 0.64 15.56 7.32
C ARG A 129 0.49 15.91 5.85
N ALA A 130 -0.53 15.36 5.20
CA ALA A 130 -0.96 15.78 3.87
C ALA A 130 -2.48 15.81 3.77
N GLU A 131 -2.99 16.58 2.83
CA GLU A 131 -4.38 16.54 2.39
C GLU A 131 -4.44 15.98 0.97
N VAL A 132 -5.29 14.97 0.77
CA VAL A 132 -5.45 14.32 -0.53
C VAL A 132 -6.92 14.20 -0.87
N ALA A 133 -7.22 14.36 -2.17
CA ALA A 133 -8.53 14.04 -2.69
C ALA A 133 -8.70 12.51 -2.76
N LEU A 134 -9.94 12.04 -2.77
CA LEU A 134 -10.27 10.62 -2.81
C LEU A 134 -9.60 9.94 -4.00
N GLU A 135 -9.45 10.59 -5.15
CA GLU A 135 -8.81 10.04 -6.36
C GLU A 135 -7.36 9.59 -6.13
N ALA A 136 -6.67 10.19 -5.16
CA ALA A 136 -5.32 9.80 -4.79
C ALA A 136 -5.27 8.45 -4.05
N VAL A 137 -6.37 8.03 -3.42
CA VAL A 137 -6.42 6.84 -2.56
C VAL A 137 -6.55 5.58 -3.43
N LEU A 138 -5.49 4.78 -3.41
CA LEU A 138 -5.40 3.49 -4.11
C LEU A 138 -6.00 2.36 -3.28
N ALA A 139 -5.77 2.38 -1.97
CA ALA A 139 -6.37 1.43 -1.06
C ALA A 139 -6.51 1.98 0.37
N ALA A 140 -7.41 1.38 1.13
CA ALA A 140 -7.55 1.59 2.55
C ALA A 140 -7.66 0.24 3.25
N PHE A 141 -6.77 0.00 4.21
CA PHE A 141 -6.71 -1.24 4.97
C PHE A 141 -6.93 -0.94 6.45
N ASN A 142 -7.89 -1.65 7.06
CA ASN A 142 -8.11 -1.62 8.50
C ASN A 142 -7.67 -2.94 9.14
N THR A 143 -6.56 -3.50 8.69
CA THR A 143 -5.93 -4.65 9.34
C THR A 143 -5.37 -4.21 10.69
N ARG A 144 -5.73 -4.90 11.77
CA ARG A 144 -5.22 -4.66 13.14
C ARG A 144 -5.40 -3.20 13.64
N GLY A 145 -6.42 -2.51 13.12
CA GLY A 145 -6.73 -1.14 13.48
C GLY A 145 -5.74 -0.11 12.94
N GLU A 146 -4.83 -0.45 12.02
CA GLU A 146 -3.77 0.46 11.54
C GLU A 146 -4.30 1.63 10.70
N ARG A 147 -5.52 1.49 10.14
CA ARG A 147 -6.18 2.49 9.28
C ARG A 147 -5.24 3.00 8.18
N GLU A 148 -4.52 2.08 7.55
CA GLU A 148 -3.59 2.38 6.48
C GLU A 148 -4.34 2.92 5.27
N ILE A 149 -3.83 3.99 4.69
CA ILE A 149 -4.26 4.59 3.43
C ILE A 149 -3.07 4.51 2.48
N VAL A 150 -3.21 3.76 1.40
CA VAL A 150 -2.23 3.70 0.32
C VAL A 150 -2.61 4.76 -0.70
N VAL A 151 -1.69 5.67 -1.01
CA VAL A 151 -1.91 6.78 -1.95
C VAL A 151 -0.95 6.74 -3.13
N ASP A 152 -1.39 7.30 -4.25
CA ASP A 152 -0.52 7.64 -5.36
C ASP A 152 0.35 8.87 -4.99
N PRO A 153 1.69 8.74 -4.93
CA PRO A 153 2.58 9.83 -4.53
C PRO A 153 2.54 11.05 -5.45
N SER A 154 2.07 10.91 -6.69
CA SER A 154 1.94 12.04 -7.64
C SER A 154 0.88 13.04 -7.21
N PHE A 155 -0.09 12.61 -6.39
CA PHE A 155 -1.15 13.47 -5.84
C PHE A 155 -0.76 14.16 -4.53
N LEU A 156 0.41 13.83 -3.95
CA LEU A 156 0.93 14.51 -2.76
C LEU A 156 1.52 15.88 -3.13
N LYS A 157 0.66 16.89 -3.25
CA LYS A 157 1.02 18.26 -3.62
C LYS A 157 1.72 19.00 -2.48
N ARG A 158 1.20 18.88 -1.25
CA ARG A 158 1.73 19.52 -0.06
C ARG A 158 1.88 18.50 1.06
N ILE A 159 3.06 18.50 1.70
CA ILE A 159 3.37 17.67 2.86
C ILE A 159 3.97 18.59 3.91
N ASP A 160 3.26 18.76 5.01
CA ASP A 160 3.70 19.57 6.15
C ASP A 160 4.39 18.65 7.18
N ARG A 161 5.50 19.11 7.75
CA ARG A 161 6.14 18.48 8.92
C ARG A 161 5.53 19.09 10.18
N LEU A 162 5.18 18.27 11.18
CA LEU A 162 4.46 18.70 12.39
C LEU A 162 5.34 18.87 13.64
N ASP A 163 6.62 18.51 13.57
CA ASP A 163 7.58 18.50 14.69
C ASP A 163 8.94 19.10 14.31
#